data_AF-A0AAU9G1G3-F1
#
_entry.id   AF-A0AAU9G1G3-F1
#
_cell.length_a   1.000
_cell.length_b   1.000
_cell.length_c   1.000
_cell.angle_alpha   90.00
_cell.angle_beta   90.00
_cell.angle_gamma   90.00
#
_symmetry.space_group_name_H-M   'P 1'
#
loop_
_entity.id
_entity.type
_entity.pdbx_description
1 polymer ?
#
loop_
_entity_poly.entity_id
_entity_poly.type
_entity_poly.pdbx_seq_one_letter_code
_entity_poly.pdbx_strand_id
1 'polypeptide(L)'
;MLPAMWSPRSNLLADDPNDMLCDDEKNAIADLKRIYVKTIEVHSKLQREMYDLEEKMEAEHNVLYDQRKKVLDGIRQRYKRGALAKNVSNFWLRVLKAAYPEPITEMDSNVLCHMNDIRSKLYSRPQVKFEIYFHFEPNVYLSNKYLTKTYYLNCAVDPEEPMAYKGNEIYRAQGCTINWKSETLRNMYKDSFFKFFNPPSLPEDTEDPTFKQVKEILVNDFHFGIYLKERVIPKAVLFFTGEIKHNQGSSSDTEGNAEDAGDSDRVGDGDGDGDAALSDEENSSPLEEASPNQSDYDKELDDESESSDDVDLYRDPGLLETIQDFQRPGNALKRL
;
A
#
# COMPACT_ATOMS: atom_id res chain seq x y z
N MET A 1 -25.10 -46.32 -34.81
CA MET A 1 -24.86 -45.90 -33.42
C MET A 1 -25.62 -44.61 -33.16
N LEU A 2 -26.12 -44.40 -31.94
CA LEU A 2 -26.57 -43.11 -31.43
C LEU A 2 -25.80 -42.86 -30.12
N PRO A 3 -25.39 -41.61 -29.81
CA PRO A 3 -24.72 -41.32 -28.55
C PRO A 3 -25.68 -41.50 -27.37
N ALA A 4 -25.16 -41.98 -26.23
CA ALA A 4 -25.96 -42.17 -25.03
C ALA A 4 -26.43 -40.82 -24.47
N MET A 5 -27.72 -40.71 -24.14
CA MET A 5 -28.27 -39.50 -23.53
C MET A 5 -27.73 -39.32 -22.11
N TRP A 6 -27.13 -38.16 -21.83
CA TRP A 6 -26.82 -37.75 -20.47
C TRP A 6 -28.15 -37.49 -19.73
N SER A 7 -28.41 -38.23 -18.66
CA SER A 7 -29.65 -38.10 -17.88
C SER A 7 -29.31 -37.64 -16.46
N PRO A 8 -29.55 -36.36 -16.10
CA PRO A 8 -29.25 -35.86 -14.77
C PRO A 8 -30.29 -36.40 -13.76
N ARG A 9 -29.86 -37.30 -12.88
CA ARG A 9 -30.70 -37.81 -11.80
C ARG A 9 -30.78 -36.80 -10.65
N SER A 10 -31.92 -36.13 -10.56
CA SER A 10 -32.32 -35.37 -9.38
C SER A 10 -32.72 -36.31 -8.22
N ASN A 11 -32.03 -36.18 -7.09
CA ASN A 11 -32.67 -35.76 -5.83
C ASN A 11 -31.60 -35.55 -4.75
N LEU A 12 -31.74 -34.46 -3.99
CA LEU A 12 -30.86 -34.17 -2.86
C LEU A 12 -31.48 -34.68 -1.56
N LEU A 13 -30.87 -35.71 -0.98
CA LEU A 13 -30.78 -35.88 0.47
C LEU A 13 -29.29 -36.08 0.78
N ALA A 14 -28.84 -35.60 1.95
CA ALA A 14 -27.42 -35.43 2.24
C ALA A 14 -26.80 -36.71 2.83
N ASP A 15 -26.41 -37.63 1.96
CA ASP A 15 -25.36 -38.61 2.27
C ASP A 15 -24.01 -37.87 2.32
N ASP A 16 -23.08 -38.31 3.19
CA ASP A 16 -21.73 -37.74 3.23
C ASP A 16 -21.00 -38.05 1.90
N PRO A 17 -20.38 -37.06 1.21
CA PRO A 17 -19.58 -37.31 0.02
C PRO A 17 -18.49 -38.39 0.19
N ASN A 18 -18.02 -38.63 1.42
CA ASN A 18 -17.06 -39.68 1.74
C ASN A 18 -17.69 -41.09 1.75
N ASP A 19 -19.00 -41.25 2.01
CA ASP A 19 -19.66 -42.56 1.99
C ASP A 19 -19.83 -43.11 0.57
N MET A 20 -19.84 -42.24 -0.44
CA MET A 20 -19.87 -42.61 -1.87
C MET A 20 -18.52 -43.10 -2.42
N LEU A 21 -17.43 -42.98 -1.65
CA LEU A 21 -16.07 -43.33 -2.09
C LEU A 21 -15.72 -44.80 -1.79
N CYS A 22 -14.99 -45.45 -2.69
CA CYS A 22 -14.40 -46.75 -2.43
C CYS A 22 -13.18 -46.67 -1.50
N ASP A 23 -12.71 -47.82 -1.00
CA ASP A 23 -11.58 -47.88 -0.06
C ASP A 23 -10.28 -47.36 -0.69
N ASP A 24 -10.05 -47.56 -2.00
CA ASP A 24 -8.88 -47.04 -2.71
C ASP A 24 -8.92 -45.51 -2.82
N GLU A 25 -10.08 -44.89 -3.05
CA GLU A 25 -10.26 -43.43 -3.04
C GLU A 25 -10.08 -42.86 -1.62
N LYS A 26 -10.60 -43.53 -0.59
CA LYS A 26 -10.40 -43.18 0.82
C LYS A 26 -8.91 -43.24 1.20
N ASN A 27 -8.20 -44.27 0.76
CA ASN A 27 -6.74 -44.40 0.93
C ASN A 27 -5.98 -43.29 0.19
N ALA A 28 -6.33 -42.99 -1.06
CA ALA A 28 -5.71 -41.93 -1.84
C ALA A 28 -5.92 -40.54 -1.19
N ILE A 29 -7.12 -40.24 -0.67
CA ILE A 29 -7.38 -39.02 0.09
C ILE A 29 -6.55 -38.96 1.38
N ALA A 30 -6.34 -40.10 2.06
CA ALA A 30 -5.47 -40.15 3.23
C ALA A 30 -3.99 -39.87 2.87
N ASP A 31 -3.50 -40.32 1.70
CA ASP A 31 -2.17 -39.95 1.22
C ASP A 31 -2.05 -38.50 0.76
N LEU A 32 -3.05 -37.96 0.05
CA LEU A 32 -3.11 -36.53 -0.29
C LEU A 32 -3.10 -35.65 0.97
N LYS A 33 -3.82 -36.05 2.02
CA LYS A 33 -3.76 -35.41 3.35
C LYS A 33 -2.37 -35.50 3.99
N ARG A 34 -1.70 -36.67 3.92
CA ARG A 34 -0.30 -36.83 4.39
C ARG A 34 0.70 -35.98 3.60
N ILE A 35 0.48 -35.77 2.31
CA ILE A 35 1.30 -34.88 1.46
C ILE A 35 1.06 -33.42 1.85
N TYR A 36 -0.21 -33.01 2.04
CA TYR A 36 -0.56 -31.64 2.38
C TYR A 36 0.06 -31.16 3.70
N VAL A 37 0.14 -32.01 4.74
CA VAL A 37 0.84 -31.67 5.99
C VAL A 37 2.33 -31.37 5.75
N LYS A 38 3.01 -32.13 4.88
CA LYS A 38 4.42 -31.86 4.52
C LYS A 38 4.57 -30.54 3.75
N THR A 39 3.59 -30.18 2.91
CA THR A 39 3.56 -28.86 2.26
C THR A 39 3.44 -27.73 3.29
N ILE A 40 2.64 -27.92 4.35
CA ILE A 40 2.49 -26.98 5.46
C ILE A 40 3.80 -26.84 6.26
N GLU A 41 4.49 -27.95 6.56
CA GLU A 41 5.82 -27.94 7.21
C GLU A 41 6.84 -27.11 6.41
N VAL A 42 6.93 -27.33 5.10
CA VAL A 42 7.82 -26.59 4.20
C VAL A 42 7.44 -25.11 4.12
N HIS A 43 6.15 -24.78 4.07
CA HIS A 43 5.69 -23.39 4.06
C HIS A 43 5.99 -22.67 5.39
N SER A 44 5.75 -23.31 6.54
CA SER A 44 6.07 -22.75 7.86
C SER A 44 7.57 -22.50 8.01
N LYS A 45 8.41 -23.42 7.49
CA LYS A 45 9.86 -23.22 7.41
C LYS A 45 10.23 -22.01 6.55
N LEU A 46 9.69 -21.91 5.32
CA LEU A 46 9.97 -20.80 4.40
C LEU A 46 9.63 -19.43 5.03
N GLN A 47 8.44 -19.30 5.63
CA GLN A 47 8.04 -18.06 6.32
C GLN A 47 9.01 -17.70 7.44
N ARG A 48 9.49 -18.68 8.20
CA ARG A 48 10.46 -18.44 9.29
C ARG A 48 11.83 -17.99 8.77
N GLU A 49 12.33 -18.59 7.68
CA GLU A 49 13.58 -18.17 7.04
C GLU A 49 13.45 -16.77 6.40
N MET A 50 12.27 -16.41 5.87
CA MET A 50 11.97 -15.04 5.42
C MET A 50 12.00 -14.03 6.58
N TYR A 51 11.43 -14.35 7.74
CA TYR A 51 11.46 -13.46 8.92
C TYR A 51 12.84 -13.35 9.57
N ASP A 52 13.59 -14.45 9.68
CA ASP A 52 15.00 -14.42 10.13
C ASP A 52 15.86 -13.54 9.19
N LEU A 53 15.57 -13.54 7.88
CA LEU A 53 16.24 -12.68 6.90
C LEU A 53 15.78 -11.22 6.99
N GLU A 54 14.49 -10.94 7.18
CA GLU A 54 14.01 -9.55 7.28
C GLU A 54 14.55 -8.86 8.55
N GLU A 55 14.57 -9.55 9.70
CA GLU A 55 15.17 -9.04 10.94
C GLU A 55 16.69 -8.76 10.78
N LYS A 56 17.37 -9.52 9.93
CA LYS A 56 18.77 -9.25 9.55
C LYS A 56 18.90 -7.99 8.68
N MET A 57 18.06 -7.83 7.66
CA MET A 57 18.10 -6.67 6.74
C MET A 57 17.61 -5.35 7.38
N GLU A 58 16.85 -5.43 8.48
CA GLU A 58 16.41 -4.28 9.28
C GLU A 58 17.57 -3.34 9.66
N ALA A 59 18.76 -3.87 9.93
CA ALA A 59 19.94 -3.06 10.27
C ALA A 59 20.38 -2.14 9.12
N GLU A 60 20.34 -2.62 7.88
CA GLU A 60 20.72 -1.87 6.68
C GLU A 60 19.66 -0.81 6.33
N HIS A 61 18.37 -1.18 6.39
CA HIS A 61 17.27 -0.22 6.24
C HIS A 61 17.33 0.91 7.28
N ASN A 62 17.67 0.61 8.53
CA ASN A 62 17.77 1.62 9.59
C ASN A 62 18.89 2.65 9.34
N VAL A 63 20.00 2.28 8.67
CA VAL A 63 21.02 3.26 8.24
C VAL A 63 20.44 4.29 7.27
N LEU A 64 19.62 3.85 6.31
CA LEU A 64 18.95 4.73 5.34
C LEU A 64 17.86 5.58 6.00
N TYR A 65 17.07 5.01 6.90
CA TYR A 65 16.06 5.75 7.66
C TYR A 65 16.69 6.77 8.62
N ASP A 66 17.88 6.50 9.17
CA ASP A 66 18.66 7.47 9.94
C ASP A 66 19.17 8.64 9.09
N GLN A 67 19.54 8.39 7.83
CA GLN A 67 19.87 9.47 6.87
C GLN A 67 18.63 10.32 6.57
N ARG A 68 17.49 9.69 6.28
CA ARG A 68 16.18 10.37 6.13
C ARG A 68 15.87 11.23 7.35
N LYS A 69 16.02 10.69 8.57
CA LYS A 69 15.79 11.43 9.81
C LYS A 69 16.72 12.64 9.95
N LYS A 70 18.02 12.51 9.66
CA LYS A 70 18.99 13.63 9.71
C LYS A 70 18.58 14.77 8.76
N VAL A 71 18.08 14.45 7.57
CA VAL A 71 17.54 15.46 6.62
C VAL A 71 16.31 16.17 7.18
N LEU A 72 15.33 15.41 7.70
CA LEU A 72 14.10 15.96 8.28
C LEU A 72 14.38 16.83 9.52
N ASP A 73 15.23 16.36 10.43
CA ASP A 73 15.63 17.11 11.63
C ASP A 73 16.42 18.38 11.27
N GLY A 74 17.30 18.30 10.26
CA GLY A 74 18.06 19.45 9.74
C GLY A 74 17.19 20.50 9.02
N ILE A 75 16.04 20.10 8.46
CA ILE A 75 15.00 21.04 8.01
C ILE A 75 14.24 21.62 9.22
N ARG A 76 13.76 20.77 10.14
CA ARG A 76 13.02 21.20 11.34
C ARG A 76 13.78 22.25 12.14
N GLN A 77 15.08 22.05 12.38
CA GLN A 77 15.94 22.99 13.11
C GLN A 77 16.00 24.37 12.46
N ARG A 78 16.05 24.46 11.13
CA ARG A 78 16.08 25.74 10.39
C ARG A 78 14.75 26.49 10.43
N TYR A 79 13.61 25.79 10.52
CA TYR A 79 12.26 26.39 10.42
C TYR A 79 11.44 26.37 11.72
N LYS A 80 12.06 26.21 12.90
CA LYS A 80 11.39 26.20 14.23
C LYS A 80 10.57 27.45 14.61
N ARG A 81 10.49 28.48 13.75
CA ARG A 81 10.07 29.85 14.11
C ARG A 81 8.83 30.41 13.39
N GLY A 82 8.04 29.62 12.64
CA GLY A 82 6.77 30.17 12.12
C GLY A 82 5.79 29.27 11.35
N ALA A 83 6.20 28.16 10.73
CA ALA A 83 5.33 27.47 9.76
C ALA A 83 5.42 25.93 9.78
N LEU A 84 5.35 25.30 10.96
CA LEU A 84 5.38 23.83 11.07
C LEU A 84 4.33 23.18 10.14
N ALA A 85 3.11 23.74 10.14
CA ALA A 85 1.93 23.27 9.44
C ALA A 85 2.09 23.05 7.92
N LYS A 86 2.86 23.89 7.22
CA LYS A 86 2.86 23.95 5.74
C LYS A 86 4.06 23.31 5.06
N ASN A 87 5.15 23.05 5.80
CA ASN A 87 6.45 22.68 5.23
C ASN A 87 6.81 21.21 5.47
N VAL A 88 7.95 20.77 4.91
CA VAL A 88 8.59 19.45 5.15
C VAL A 88 8.78 19.13 6.65
N SER A 89 8.75 20.14 7.53
CA SER A 89 8.65 19.94 8.98
C SER A 89 7.53 18.99 9.40
N ASN A 90 6.38 18.99 8.72
CA ASN A 90 5.25 18.11 8.98
C ASN A 90 5.24 16.84 8.10
N PHE A 91 6.41 16.36 7.67
CA PHE A 91 6.57 15.17 6.82
C PHE A 91 5.66 13.99 7.22
N TRP A 92 5.83 13.46 8.43
CA TRP A 92 5.08 12.28 8.87
C TRP A 92 3.58 12.52 9.09
N LEU A 93 3.15 13.74 9.41
CA LEU A 93 1.73 14.10 9.45
C LEU A 93 1.12 14.11 8.04
N ARG A 94 1.85 14.62 7.02
CA ARG A 94 1.41 14.54 5.62
C ARG A 94 1.38 13.09 5.13
N VAL A 95 2.39 12.30 5.45
CA VAL A 95 2.44 10.86 5.12
C VAL A 95 1.26 10.11 5.73
N LEU A 96 0.99 10.28 7.03
CA LEU A 96 -0.18 9.64 7.66
C LEU A 96 -1.51 10.17 7.09
N LYS A 97 -1.63 11.46 6.76
CA LYS A 97 -2.84 11.99 6.10
C LYS A 97 -3.08 11.45 4.68
N ALA A 98 -2.04 10.96 4.00
CA ALA A 98 -2.15 10.31 2.69
C ALA A 98 -2.33 8.78 2.77
N ALA A 99 -2.20 8.18 3.96
CA ALA A 99 -2.09 6.74 4.14
C ALA A 99 -3.07 6.12 5.16
N TYR A 100 -3.54 6.87 6.16
CA TYR A 100 -4.53 6.40 7.14
C TYR A 100 -5.91 6.32 6.46
N PRO A 101 -6.69 5.23 6.65
CA PRO A 101 -7.96 5.04 5.93
C PRO A 101 -9.07 6.00 6.39
N GLU A 102 -8.99 6.53 7.62
CA GLU A 102 -9.93 7.51 8.17
C GLU A 102 -9.35 8.94 8.10
N PRO A 103 -10.18 10.00 8.12
CA PRO A 103 -9.68 11.38 8.08
C PRO A 103 -9.03 11.82 9.40
N ILE A 104 -7.70 11.99 9.41
CA ILE A 104 -6.97 12.57 10.55
C ILE A 104 -7.38 14.03 10.76
N THR A 105 -7.97 14.33 11.92
CA THR A 105 -8.58 15.63 12.22
C THR A 105 -7.55 16.76 12.39
N GLU A 106 -8.01 18.02 12.41
CA GLU A 106 -7.16 19.16 12.79
C GLU A 106 -6.68 19.07 14.25
N MET A 107 -7.51 18.54 15.15
CA MET A 107 -7.09 18.30 16.54
C MET A 107 -5.94 17.29 16.59
N ASP A 108 -6.07 16.14 15.92
CA ASP A 108 -4.99 15.14 15.83
C ASP A 108 -3.73 15.73 15.22
N SER A 109 -3.88 16.58 14.21
CA SER A 109 -2.78 17.26 13.51
C SER A 109 -1.92 18.09 14.47
N ASN A 110 -2.51 18.69 15.51
CA ASN A 110 -1.76 19.45 16.51
C ASN A 110 -0.80 18.57 17.32
N VAL A 111 -1.21 17.35 17.66
CA VAL A 111 -0.34 16.38 18.37
C VAL A 111 0.67 15.77 17.40
N LEU A 112 0.19 15.30 16.24
CA LEU A 112 0.97 14.58 15.24
C LEU A 112 2.02 15.45 14.54
N CYS A 113 1.89 16.79 14.55
CA CYS A 113 2.96 17.66 14.05
C CYS A 113 4.29 17.50 14.82
N HIS A 114 4.24 17.05 16.08
CA HIS A 114 5.45 16.80 16.89
C HIS A 114 6.16 15.48 16.58
N MET A 115 5.53 14.57 15.83
CA MET A 115 6.11 13.29 15.41
C MET A 115 7.29 13.53 14.45
N ASN A 116 8.45 12.92 14.71
CA ASN A 116 9.70 13.17 13.98
C ASN A 116 10.30 11.92 13.29
N ASP A 117 9.81 10.71 13.58
CA ASP A 117 10.11 9.50 12.80
C ASP A 117 9.01 8.44 12.96
N ILE A 118 8.90 7.54 11.98
CA ILE A 118 8.17 6.28 12.12
C ILE A 118 9.10 5.14 11.69
N ARG A 119 9.24 4.13 12.55
CA ARG A 119 10.03 2.92 12.32
C ARG A 119 9.15 1.68 12.53
N SER A 120 9.40 0.64 11.74
CA SER A 120 9.00 -0.73 12.05
C SER A 120 10.22 -1.49 12.59
N LYS A 121 9.97 -2.46 13.48
CA LYS A 121 10.93 -3.48 13.88
C LYS A 121 10.26 -4.85 13.86
N LEU A 122 10.93 -5.85 13.27
CA LEU A 122 10.53 -7.25 13.34
C LEU A 122 11.25 -7.95 14.51
N TYR A 123 10.59 -8.97 15.06
CA TYR A 123 11.21 -9.99 15.90
C TYR A 123 10.77 -11.36 15.37
N SER A 124 11.73 -12.19 14.96
CA SER A 124 11.50 -13.57 14.54
C SER A 124 11.16 -14.49 15.73
N ARG A 125 11.74 -14.21 16.91
CA ARG A 125 11.88 -15.15 18.04
C ARG A 125 11.70 -14.46 19.40
N PRO A 126 11.20 -15.18 20.43
CA PRO A 126 10.68 -16.55 20.41
C PRO A 126 9.30 -16.67 19.72
N GLN A 127 8.66 -15.54 19.45
CA GLN A 127 7.35 -15.43 18.80
C GLN A 127 7.45 -14.38 17.69
N VAL A 128 6.91 -14.68 16.51
CA VAL A 128 6.93 -13.74 15.38
C VAL A 128 5.99 -12.57 15.68
N LYS A 129 6.55 -11.36 15.71
CA LYS A 129 5.80 -10.11 15.86
C LYS A 129 6.53 -8.95 15.21
N PHE A 130 5.80 -7.90 14.85
CA PHE A 130 6.42 -6.61 14.54
C PHE A 130 5.83 -5.47 15.40
N GLU A 131 6.65 -4.44 15.60
CA GLU A 131 6.34 -3.26 16.39
C GLU A 131 6.56 -2.01 15.54
N ILE A 132 5.57 -1.12 15.50
CA ILE A 132 5.65 0.19 14.85
C ILE A 132 5.82 1.26 15.92
N TYR A 133 6.89 2.03 15.79
CA TYR A 133 7.31 3.09 16.69
C TYR A 133 7.05 4.45 16.05
N PHE A 134 6.15 5.24 16.65
CA PHE A 134 5.84 6.61 16.25
C PHE A 134 6.60 7.55 17.20
N HIS A 135 7.72 8.11 16.76
CA HIS A 135 8.63 8.90 17.61
C HIS A 135 8.21 10.36 17.67
N PHE A 136 8.21 10.96 18.87
CA PHE A 136 7.79 12.35 19.11
C PHE A 136 8.91 13.21 19.70
N GLU A 137 9.00 14.46 19.27
CA GLU A 137 9.73 15.50 20.01
C GLU A 137 8.99 15.85 21.31
N PRO A 138 9.69 16.31 22.38
CA PRO A 138 9.06 16.81 23.59
C PRO A 138 8.04 17.92 23.27
N ASN A 139 6.78 17.69 23.64
CA ASN A 139 5.64 18.52 23.24
C ASN A 139 4.70 18.83 24.41
N VAL A 140 3.62 19.57 24.17
CA VAL A 140 2.66 19.99 25.21
C VAL A 140 1.51 18.99 25.45
N TYR A 141 1.37 17.97 24.62
CA TYR A 141 0.23 17.06 24.63
C TYR A 141 0.49 15.77 25.41
N LEU A 142 1.63 15.12 25.14
CA LEU A 142 2.01 13.83 25.71
C LEU A 142 3.45 13.85 26.24
N SER A 143 3.78 12.85 27.06
CA SER A 143 5.11 12.69 27.67
C SER A 143 5.88 11.47 27.15
N ASN A 144 5.25 10.60 26.36
CA ASN A 144 5.92 9.49 25.68
C ASN A 144 6.98 10.01 24.69
N LYS A 145 8.15 9.37 24.64
CA LYS A 145 9.16 9.61 23.58
C LYS A 145 8.73 8.99 22.24
N TYR A 146 7.93 7.93 22.31
CA TYR A 146 7.33 7.25 21.18
C TYR A 146 6.05 6.54 21.62
N LEU A 147 5.11 6.36 20.70
CA LEU A 147 3.97 5.46 20.85
C LEU A 147 4.25 4.17 20.08
N THR A 148 3.80 3.02 20.58
CA THR A 148 4.04 1.70 19.97
C THR A 148 2.75 1.00 19.60
N LYS A 149 2.74 0.37 18.42
CA LYS A 149 1.72 -0.59 18.02
C LYS A 149 2.38 -1.92 17.66
N THR A 150 1.98 -2.98 18.33
CA THR A 150 2.53 -4.34 18.20
C THR A 150 1.52 -5.24 17.51
N TYR A 151 1.98 -6.07 16.58
CA TYR A 151 1.18 -7.08 15.91
C TYR A 151 1.86 -8.44 16.04
N TYR A 152 1.13 -9.44 16.52
CA TYR A 152 1.60 -10.80 16.70
C TYR A 152 1.07 -11.70 15.58
N LEU A 153 1.96 -12.48 14.97
CA LEU A 153 1.66 -13.33 13.83
C LEU A 153 1.63 -14.79 14.28
N ASN A 154 0.66 -15.56 13.78
CA ASN A 154 0.69 -17.01 13.94
C ASN A 154 1.65 -17.59 12.90
N CYS A 155 2.76 -18.17 13.34
CA CYS A 155 3.76 -18.81 12.47
C CYS A 155 4.15 -20.20 13.00
N ALA A 156 3.27 -20.81 13.79
CA ALA A 156 3.39 -22.16 14.30
C ALA A 156 2.33 -23.05 13.65
N VAL A 157 2.71 -24.27 13.30
CA VAL A 157 1.79 -25.34 12.92
C VAL A 157 1.41 -26.06 14.21
N ASP A 158 0.12 -26.27 14.45
CA ASP A 158 -0.33 -27.08 15.58
C ASP A 158 -0.06 -28.57 15.28
N PRO A 159 0.59 -29.34 16.17
CA PRO A 159 0.83 -30.77 15.95
C PRO A 159 -0.44 -31.64 15.91
N GLU A 160 -1.50 -31.22 16.63
CA GLU A 160 -2.77 -31.95 16.71
C GLU A 160 -3.72 -31.54 15.57
N GLU A 161 -3.72 -30.25 15.20
CA GLU A 161 -4.51 -29.70 14.07
C GLU A 161 -3.66 -29.08 12.94
N PRO A 162 -2.70 -29.80 12.32
CA PRO A 162 -1.77 -29.20 11.35
C PRO A 162 -2.45 -28.65 10.10
N MET A 163 -3.60 -29.20 9.72
CA MET A 163 -4.40 -28.72 8.57
C MET A 163 -5.18 -27.43 8.86
N ALA A 164 -5.27 -26.98 10.11
CA ALA A 164 -5.86 -25.69 10.48
C ALA A 164 -4.90 -24.51 10.27
N TYR A 165 -3.65 -24.76 9.90
CA TYR A 165 -2.65 -23.72 9.64
C TYR A 165 -2.98 -22.89 8.39
N LYS A 166 -3.25 -21.59 8.60
CA LYS A 166 -3.65 -20.63 7.53
C LYS A 166 -2.51 -19.78 6.97
N GLY A 167 -1.27 -20.05 7.37
CA GLY A 167 -0.15 -19.15 7.08
C GLY A 167 0.07 -18.11 8.17
N ASN A 168 0.71 -17.01 7.80
CA ASN A 168 1.25 -15.97 8.67
C ASN A 168 0.22 -14.91 9.12
N GLU A 169 -1.00 -15.32 9.49
CA GLU A 169 -2.07 -14.42 9.91
C GLU A 169 -1.68 -13.61 11.16
N ILE A 170 -1.93 -12.29 11.15
CA ILE A 170 -1.97 -11.51 12.40
C ILE A 170 -3.22 -11.94 13.16
N TYR A 171 -3.03 -12.34 14.42
CA TYR A 171 -4.14 -12.79 15.28
C TYR A 171 -4.38 -11.86 16.48
N ARG A 172 -3.43 -10.95 16.76
CA ARG A 172 -3.51 -10.01 17.90
C ARG A 172 -2.79 -8.71 17.60
N ALA A 173 -3.45 -7.59 17.88
CA ALA A 173 -2.82 -6.28 18.02
C ALA A 173 -2.68 -5.89 19.51
N GLN A 174 -1.71 -5.04 19.82
CA GLN A 174 -1.50 -4.44 21.14
C GLN A 174 -0.90 -3.04 20.98
N GLY A 175 -1.60 -2.02 21.48
CA GLY A 175 -1.10 -0.64 21.49
C GLY A 175 -0.30 -0.29 22.75
N CYS A 176 -0.40 0.95 23.21
CA CYS A 176 0.34 1.44 24.39
C CYS A 176 -0.41 2.55 25.15
N THR A 177 -0.14 2.67 26.45
CA THR A 177 -0.64 3.78 27.26
C THR A 177 -0.06 5.11 26.79
N ILE A 178 -0.93 6.02 26.36
CA ILE A 178 -0.56 7.40 26.04
C ILE A 178 -0.58 8.22 27.33
N ASN A 179 0.59 8.69 27.74
CA ASN A 179 0.80 9.49 28.95
C ASN A 179 0.55 10.98 28.63
N TRP A 180 -0.73 11.30 28.39
CA TRP A 180 -1.24 12.65 28.19
C TRP A 180 -0.88 13.57 29.36
N LYS A 181 -0.60 14.85 29.07
CA LYS A 181 -0.22 15.84 30.09
C LYS A 181 -1.38 16.40 30.91
N SER A 182 -2.63 16.14 30.52
CA SER A 182 -3.80 16.44 31.35
C SER A 182 -5.00 15.53 31.01
N GLU A 183 -5.95 15.46 31.94
CA GLU A 183 -7.19 14.71 31.76
C GLU A 183 -8.06 15.28 30.63
N THR A 184 -8.06 16.60 30.45
CA THR A 184 -8.77 17.27 29.36
C THR A 184 -8.25 16.82 27.99
N LEU A 185 -6.93 16.67 27.85
CA LEU A 185 -6.31 16.16 26.62
C LEU A 185 -6.67 14.69 26.40
N ARG A 186 -6.62 13.85 27.45
CA ARG A 186 -7.02 12.43 27.35
C ARG A 186 -8.46 12.28 26.82
N ASN A 187 -9.39 13.08 27.32
CA ASN A 187 -10.79 13.03 26.89
C ASN A 187 -11.06 13.69 25.52
N MET A 188 -10.19 14.60 25.08
CA MET A 188 -10.23 15.20 23.75
C MET A 188 -9.76 14.24 22.64
N TYR A 189 -8.82 13.33 22.95
CA TYR A 189 -8.15 12.46 21.98
C TYR A 189 -8.47 10.96 22.11
N LYS A 190 -9.38 10.55 23.00
CA LYS A 190 -9.75 9.13 23.19
C LYS A 190 -10.48 8.51 21.99
N ASP A 191 -11.28 9.32 21.28
CA ASP A 191 -12.14 8.91 20.17
C ASP A 191 -11.69 9.55 18.84
N SER A 192 -10.38 9.57 18.60
CA SER A 192 -9.74 10.10 17.39
C SER A 192 -8.66 9.14 16.86
N PHE A 193 -7.74 9.59 15.99
CA PHE A 193 -6.59 8.79 15.51
C PHE A 193 -5.87 8.03 16.64
N PHE A 194 -5.77 8.61 17.83
CA PHE A 194 -5.07 8.00 18.96
C PHE A 194 -5.74 6.74 19.53
N LYS A 195 -7.00 6.44 19.16
CA LYS A 195 -7.65 5.15 19.39
C LYS A 195 -6.91 3.98 18.74
N PHE A 196 -6.12 4.23 17.68
CA PHE A 196 -5.22 3.23 17.07
C PHE A 196 -4.22 2.63 18.06
N PHE A 197 -3.86 3.34 19.13
CA PHE A 197 -2.98 2.84 20.20
C PHE A 197 -3.73 2.13 21.34
N ASN A 198 -5.04 1.89 21.18
CA ASN A 198 -5.90 1.14 22.10
C ASN A 198 -6.87 0.24 21.30
N PRO A 199 -6.35 -0.79 20.58
CA PRO A 199 -7.19 -1.73 19.84
C PRO A 199 -8.14 -2.49 20.80
N PRO A 200 -9.38 -2.81 20.37
CA PRO A 200 -10.32 -3.56 21.19
C PRO A 200 -9.86 -5.01 21.42
N SER A 201 -10.33 -5.63 22.50
CA SER A 201 -10.21 -7.08 22.68
C SER A 201 -11.39 -7.76 21.99
N LEU A 202 -11.13 -8.80 21.19
CA LEU A 202 -12.18 -9.64 20.62
C LEU A 202 -12.89 -10.41 21.76
N PRO A 203 -14.24 -10.46 21.80
CA PRO A 203 -14.95 -11.32 22.75
C PRO A 203 -14.60 -12.79 22.55
N GLU A 204 -14.62 -13.56 23.64
CA GLU A 204 -14.42 -15.02 23.60
C GLU A 204 -15.66 -15.77 23.08
N ASP A 205 -16.85 -15.21 23.32
CA ASP A 205 -18.13 -15.71 22.80
C ASP A 205 -18.36 -15.19 21.37
N THR A 206 -18.62 -16.10 20.41
CA THR A 206 -18.92 -15.77 19.02
C THR A 206 -20.31 -15.19 18.83
N GLU A 207 -21.22 -15.46 19.77
CA GLU A 207 -22.61 -15.01 19.75
C GLU A 207 -22.79 -13.64 20.43
N ASP A 208 -21.73 -13.06 20.99
CA ASP A 208 -21.75 -11.69 21.50
C ASP A 208 -22.11 -10.71 20.37
N PRO A 209 -23.11 -9.81 20.55
CA PRO A 209 -23.61 -8.95 19.48
C PRO A 209 -22.57 -7.95 18.94
N THR A 210 -21.46 -7.74 19.66
CA THR A 210 -20.33 -6.91 19.23
C THR A 210 -19.22 -7.71 18.54
N PHE A 211 -19.17 -9.05 18.69
CA PHE A 211 -18.09 -9.91 18.19
C PHE A 211 -17.74 -9.63 16.71
N LYS A 212 -18.76 -9.61 15.83
CA LYS A 212 -18.57 -9.34 14.41
C LYS A 212 -17.99 -7.94 14.15
N GLN A 213 -18.49 -6.92 14.85
CA GLN A 213 -18.02 -5.53 14.69
C GLN A 213 -16.58 -5.36 15.20
N VAL A 214 -16.25 -5.95 16.35
CA VAL A 214 -14.91 -5.92 16.92
C VAL A 214 -13.91 -6.67 16.02
N LYS A 215 -14.32 -7.80 15.45
CA LYS A 215 -13.52 -8.55 14.48
C LYS A 215 -13.22 -7.74 13.21
N GLU A 216 -14.21 -7.03 12.67
CA GLU A 216 -14.04 -6.16 11.50
C GLU A 216 -13.09 -4.97 11.79
N ILE A 217 -13.23 -4.33 12.95
CA ILE A 217 -12.30 -3.28 13.42
C ILE A 217 -10.87 -3.84 13.51
N LEU A 218 -10.68 -5.04 14.07
CA LEU A 218 -9.37 -5.66 14.20
C LEU A 218 -8.77 -6.05 12.85
N VAL A 219 -9.54 -6.60 11.91
CA VAL A 219 -9.07 -6.92 10.56
C VAL A 219 -8.56 -5.65 9.84
N ASN A 220 -9.30 -4.55 9.92
CA ASN A 220 -8.86 -3.27 9.34
C ASN A 220 -7.61 -2.71 10.05
N ASP A 221 -7.51 -2.86 11.37
CA ASP A 221 -6.35 -2.48 12.17
C ASP A 221 -5.09 -3.31 11.81
N PHE A 222 -5.26 -4.61 11.52
CA PHE A 222 -4.19 -5.52 11.09
C PHE A 222 -3.72 -5.17 9.67
N HIS A 223 -4.65 -4.96 8.73
CA HIS A 223 -4.34 -4.54 7.36
C HIS A 223 -3.57 -3.22 7.34
N PHE A 224 -4.00 -2.22 8.12
CA PHE A 224 -3.28 -0.95 8.20
C PHE A 224 -1.90 -1.10 8.90
N GLY A 225 -1.77 -2.01 9.87
CA GLY A 225 -0.47 -2.38 10.47
C GLY A 225 0.53 -2.91 9.44
N ILE A 226 0.11 -3.85 8.59
CA ILE A 226 0.93 -4.38 7.49
C ILE A 226 1.22 -3.26 6.47
N TYR A 227 0.21 -2.48 6.08
CA TYR A 227 0.38 -1.38 5.12
C TYR A 227 1.42 -0.34 5.59
N LEU A 228 1.41 0.00 6.88
CA LEU A 228 2.44 0.87 7.48
C LEU A 228 3.85 0.28 7.32
N LYS A 229 4.04 -1.00 7.70
CA LYS A 229 5.33 -1.71 7.64
C LYS A 229 5.85 -1.86 6.20
N GLU A 230 5.02 -2.38 5.30
CA GLU A 230 5.43 -2.80 3.95
C GLU A 230 5.41 -1.67 2.91
N ARG A 231 4.56 -0.65 3.09
CA ARG A 231 4.35 0.40 2.09
C ARG A 231 4.67 1.79 2.61
N VAL A 232 4.07 2.22 3.73
CA VAL A 232 4.16 3.62 4.16
C VAL A 232 5.53 3.98 4.70
N ILE A 233 6.14 3.17 5.58
CA ILE A 233 7.44 3.46 6.18
C ILE A 233 8.58 3.40 5.15
N PRO A 234 8.64 2.42 4.22
CA PRO A 234 9.66 2.40 3.17
C PRO A 234 9.45 3.52 2.14
N LYS A 235 8.22 3.73 1.65
CA LYS A 235 7.92 4.66 0.55
C LYS A 235 7.47 6.05 1.03
N ALA A 236 7.76 6.42 2.28
CA ALA A 236 7.23 7.62 2.94
C ALA A 236 7.43 8.92 2.14
N VAL A 237 8.51 9.06 1.37
CA VAL A 237 8.73 10.24 0.52
C VAL A 237 7.67 10.38 -0.59
N LEU A 238 7.24 9.26 -1.19
CA LEU A 238 6.26 9.22 -2.27
C LEU A 238 4.84 9.53 -1.78
N PHE A 239 4.52 9.16 -0.53
CA PHE A 239 3.30 9.59 0.17
C PHE A 239 3.36 11.08 0.54
N PHE A 240 4.54 11.64 0.82
CA PHE A 240 4.69 13.04 1.13
C PHE A 240 4.54 13.93 -0.11
N THR A 241 5.13 13.54 -1.24
CA THR A 241 5.03 14.25 -2.53
C THR A 241 3.68 14.08 -3.19
N GLY A 242 3.01 12.93 -2.98
CA GLY A 242 1.74 12.58 -3.61
C GLY A 242 1.87 11.71 -4.87
N GLU A 243 3.08 11.22 -5.15
CA GLU A 243 3.37 10.20 -6.18
C GLU A 243 2.67 8.86 -5.85
N ILE A 244 2.53 8.53 -4.57
CA ILE A 244 1.62 7.49 -4.10
C ILE A 244 0.44 8.16 -3.39
N LYS A 245 -0.73 8.09 -4.02
CA LYS A 245 -2.03 8.33 -3.37
C LYS A 245 -2.57 6.98 -2.88
N HIS A 246 -3.12 6.91 -1.67
CA HIS A 246 -4.00 5.79 -1.35
C HIS A 246 -5.23 5.90 -2.25
N ASN A 247 -5.54 4.86 -3.02
CA ASN A 247 -6.75 4.87 -3.84
C ASN A 247 -7.97 4.88 -2.91
N GLN A 248 -8.78 5.94 -2.96
CA GLN A 248 -10.10 5.99 -2.34
C GLN A 248 -11.12 5.69 -3.44
N GLY A 249 -11.06 4.44 -3.90
CA GLY A 249 -11.94 3.83 -4.89
C GLY A 249 -12.11 2.35 -4.52
N SER A 250 -13.29 1.72 -4.52
CA SER A 250 -14.55 2.10 -5.19
C SER A 250 -14.31 2.40 -6.68
N SER A 251 -14.37 1.34 -7.48
CA SER A 251 -14.14 1.28 -8.93
C SER A 251 -14.47 2.56 -9.71
N SER A 252 -13.46 3.19 -10.26
CA SER A 252 -13.54 3.91 -11.53
C SER A 252 -12.18 3.82 -12.21
N ASP A 253 -11.99 2.79 -13.02
CA ASP A 253 -10.97 2.84 -14.05
C ASP A 253 -11.35 3.98 -14.99
N THR A 254 -10.51 5.01 -15.04
CA THR A 254 -10.68 6.14 -15.93
C THR A 254 -9.30 6.48 -16.46
N GLU A 255 -8.85 5.60 -17.35
CA GLU A 255 -7.89 5.93 -18.39
C GLU A 255 -8.27 7.30 -18.95
N GLY A 256 -7.36 8.26 -18.81
CA GLY A 256 -7.59 9.65 -19.21
C GLY A 256 -7.48 9.81 -20.72
N ASN A 257 -8.40 9.21 -21.47
CA ASN A 257 -8.33 9.20 -22.94
C ASN A 257 -8.39 10.62 -23.49
N ALA A 258 -7.32 11.03 -24.18
CA ALA A 258 -7.08 12.40 -24.60
C ALA A 258 -7.26 12.54 -26.12
N GLU A 259 -8.52 12.43 -26.57
CA GLU A 259 -8.99 12.66 -27.93
C GLU A 259 -10.34 13.39 -27.87
N ASP A 260 -10.78 14.19 -28.83
CA ASP A 260 -10.13 15.05 -29.83
C ASP A 260 -11.22 16.04 -30.33
N ALA A 261 -10.91 17.05 -31.16
CA ALA A 261 -11.86 18.09 -31.57
C ALA A 261 -12.21 18.10 -33.08
N GLY A 262 -13.37 17.53 -33.43
CA GLY A 262 -13.98 17.55 -34.76
C GLY A 262 -14.86 16.30 -34.96
N ASP A 263 -15.83 16.22 -35.87
CA ASP A 263 -16.50 17.24 -36.71
C ASP A 263 -17.95 16.73 -36.91
N SER A 264 -18.99 17.47 -37.30
CA SER A 264 -19.00 18.78 -37.95
C SER A 264 -20.10 19.69 -37.32
N ASP A 265 -21.17 20.24 -37.94
CA ASP A 265 -21.78 20.08 -39.27
C ASP A 265 -22.26 21.43 -39.82
N ARG A 266 -22.36 21.51 -41.15
CA ARG A 266 -22.66 22.73 -41.90
C ARG A 266 -24.11 22.79 -42.32
N VAL A 267 -24.80 23.85 -41.88
CA VAL A 267 -25.92 24.42 -42.65
C VAL A 267 -25.72 25.92 -42.74
N GLY A 268 -25.78 26.45 -43.96
CA GLY A 268 -25.82 27.88 -44.21
C GLY A 268 -26.96 28.19 -45.18
N ASP A 269 -27.65 29.29 -44.92
CA ASP A 269 -28.44 30.02 -45.91
C ASP A 269 -28.43 31.51 -45.54
N GLY A 270 -28.73 32.41 -46.49
CA GLY A 270 -28.27 33.81 -46.43
C GLY A 270 -29.32 34.92 -46.29
N ASP A 271 -28.90 36.11 -46.75
CA ASP A 271 -29.64 37.36 -47.02
C ASP A 271 -30.15 38.24 -45.85
N GLY A 272 -29.96 39.57 -45.98
CA GLY A 272 -30.74 40.59 -45.24
C GLY A 272 -29.99 41.86 -44.78
N ASP A 273 -30.04 42.93 -45.59
CA ASP A 273 -29.57 44.31 -45.36
C ASP A 273 -29.78 44.96 -43.97
N GLY A 274 -28.98 45.99 -43.63
CA GLY A 274 -29.33 46.94 -42.54
C GLY A 274 -28.26 47.94 -42.08
N ASP A 275 -28.25 49.14 -42.66
CA ASP A 275 -27.41 50.35 -42.40
C ASP A 275 -27.09 50.81 -40.94
N ALA A 276 -26.20 51.84 -40.88
CA ALA A 276 -26.11 52.92 -39.85
C ALA A 276 -25.05 52.83 -38.72
N ALA A 277 -23.78 52.98 -39.10
CA ALA A 277 -22.80 54.02 -38.70
C ALA A 277 -22.78 54.73 -37.31
N LEU A 278 -21.57 55.23 -36.98
CA LEU A 278 -21.15 56.15 -35.89
C LEU A 278 -20.89 55.49 -34.51
N SER A 279 -19.82 55.80 -33.76
CA SER A 279 -18.71 56.76 -33.96
C SER A 279 -17.40 56.32 -33.25
N ASP A 280 -16.25 56.66 -33.85
CA ASP A 280 -15.07 57.39 -33.33
C ASP A 280 -14.78 57.41 -31.80
N GLU A 281 -13.53 57.41 -31.29
CA GLU A 281 -12.23 57.83 -31.87
C GLU A 281 -11.03 56.89 -31.53
N GLU A 282 -9.96 57.07 -32.32
CA GLU A 282 -8.49 57.01 -32.08
C GLU A 282 -7.88 56.53 -30.72
N ASN A 283 -6.61 56.10 -30.62
CA ASN A 283 -5.41 56.54 -31.36
C ASN A 283 -4.22 55.54 -31.37
N SER A 284 -3.26 55.81 -32.26
CA SER A 284 -1.83 55.45 -32.22
C SER A 284 -1.41 53.99 -32.46
N SER A 285 -1.31 53.67 -33.75
CA SER A 285 -0.18 52.93 -34.36
C SER A 285 1.04 53.90 -34.52
N PRO A 286 2.16 53.64 -35.27
CA PRO A 286 2.47 52.52 -36.18
C PRO A 286 3.95 52.01 -36.25
N LEU A 287 4.22 51.09 -37.19
CA LEU A 287 5.52 50.66 -37.80
C LEU A 287 6.51 49.87 -36.90
N GLU A 288 7.51 49.07 -37.34
CA GLU A 288 7.88 48.21 -38.51
C GLU A 288 9.16 47.40 -38.06
N GLU A 289 9.73 46.36 -38.67
CA GLU A 289 9.58 45.55 -39.91
C GLU A 289 9.18 44.09 -39.52
N ALA A 290 8.75 43.11 -40.34
CA ALA A 290 8.87 42.74 -41.77
C ALA A 290 10.03 41.78 -42.17
N SER A 291 9.83 40.47 -41.95
CA SER A 291 10.09 39.37 -42.93
C SER A 291 11.56 38.98 -43.32
N PRO A 292 11.79 37.87 -44.09
CA PRO A 292 11.23 36.51 -44.01
C PRO A 292 12.31 35.38 -44.23
N ASN A 293 11.86 34.14 -44.50
CA ASN A 293 12.60 33.00 -45.11
C ASN A 293 13.67 32.30 -44.23
N GLN A 294 14.08 31.04 -44.42
CA GLN A 294 13.76 29.92 -45.35
C GLN A 294 14.18 28.59 -44.63
N SER A 295 13.96 27.34 -45.09
CA SER A 295 13.43 26.74 -46.33
C SER A 295 12.90 25.31 -46.06
N ASP A 296 12.28 24.70 -47.06
CA ASP A 296 11.79 23.31 -47.10
C ASP A 296 12.88 22.22 -46.90
N TYR A 297 12.45 21.03 -46.48
CA TYR A 297 13.03 19.73 -46.90
C TYR A 297 11.98 18.61 -46.78
N ASP A 298 11.64 17.99 -47.91
CA ASP A 298 10.81 16.77 -47.96
C ASP A 298 11.57 15.52 -47.48
N LYS A 299 10.81 14.51 -47.00
CA LYS A 299 10.82 13.11 -47.50
C LYS A 299 9.82 12.23 -46.73
N GLU A 300 8.93 11.53 -47.44
CA GLU A 300 9.05 10.09 -47.78
C GLU A 300 9.23 9.22 -46.52
N LEU A 301 8.15 8.68 -45.95
CA LEU A 301 7.51 7.41 -46.34
C LEU A 301 8.47 6.23 -46.38
N ASP A 302 8.27 5.30 -45.44
CA ASP A 302 8.18 3.86 -45.73
C ASP A 302 7.21 3.22 -44.70
N ASP A 303 6.47 2.21 -45.15
CA ASP A 303 5.41 1.50 -44.40
C ASP A 303 5.64 -0.01 -44.55
N GLU A 304 6.08 -0.67 -43.48
CA GLU A 304 6.11 -2.14 -43.41
C GLU A 304 5.40 -2.62 -42.15
N SER A 305 4.20 -3.17 -42.36
CA SER A 305 3.46 -3.94 -41.38
C SER A 305 3.70 -5.44 -41.59
N GLU A 306 4.39 -6.08 -40.64
CA GLU A 306 4.39 -7.54 -40.52
C GLU A 306 3.45 -8.02 -39.40
N SER A 307 2.89 -9.20 -39.60
CA SER A 307 1.75 -9.72 -38.84
C SER A 307 2.15 -10.51 -37.59
N SER A 308 1.36 -10.32 -36.52
CA SER A 308 0.70 -11.39 -35.74
C SER A 308 1.47 -12.70 -35.52
N ASP A 309 1.86 -13.01 -34.28
CA ASP A 309 1.12 -13.99 -33.45
C ASP A 309 1.80 -14.27 -32.08
N ASP A 310 1.00 -14.89 -31.20
CA ASP A 310 1.32 -15.54 -29.92
C ASP A 310 1.80 -14.74 -28.69
N VAL A 311 1.33 -15.20 -27.53
CA VAL A 311 1.37 -14.51 -26.22
C VAL A 311 2.37 -15.19 -25.28
N ASP A 312 3.58 -14.61 -25.12
CA ASP A 312 4.62 -15.12 -24.23
C ASP A 312 4.55 -14.50 -22.82
N LEU A 313 3.65 -15.02 -21.98
CA LEU A 313 3.68 -14.76 -20.54
C LEU A 313 4.92 -15.45 -19.93
N TYR A 314 5.69 -14.70 -19.13
CA TYR A 314 6.99 -15.05 -18.51
C TYR A 314 8.28 -14.72 -19.30
N ARG A 315 8.35 -13.55 -19.95
CA ARG A 315 9.62 -13.03 -20.50
C ARG A 315 9.95 -11.57 -20.18
N ASP A 316 10.22 -11.30 -18.90
CA ASP A 316 10.98 -10.12 -18.45
C ASP A 316 12.48 -10.49 -18.36
N PRO A 317 13.37 -9.92 -19.20
CA PRO A 317 14.81 -10.20 -19.13
C PRO A 317 15.52 -9.61 -17.90
N GLY A 318 14.92 -8.65 -17.18
CA GLY A 318 15.56 -7.86 -16.13
C GLY A 318 15.90 -8.60 -14.83
N LEU A 319 15.49 -9.88 -14.69
CA LEU A 319 15.60 -10.64 -13.45
C LEU A 319 16.77 -11.67 -13.41
N LEU A 320 17.53 -11.82 -14.49
CA LEU A 320 18.57 -12.87 -14.61
C LEU A 320 20.01 -12.41 -14.29
N GLU A 321 20.32 -11.12 -14.34
CA GLU A 321 21.69 -10.64 -14.07
C GLU A 321 22.06 -10.70 -12.58
N THR A 322 21.11 -10.45 -11.68
CA THR A 322 21.33 -10.36 -10.22
C THR A 322 21.67 -11.69 -9.53
N ILE A 323 21.63 -12.82 -10.25
CA ILE A 323 21.81 -14.17 -9.68
C ILE A 323 23.24 -14.71 -9.90
N GLN A 324 24.03 -14.15 -10.82
CA GLN A 324 25.36 -14.71 -11.16
C GLN A 324 26.47 -14.37 -10.13
N ASP A 325 26.34 -13.29 -9.36
CA ASP A 325 27.40 -12.85 -8.42
C ASP A 325 27.48 -13.68 -7.12
N PHE A 326 26.46 -14.47 -6.78
CA PHE A 326 26.45 -15.28 -5.55
C PHE A 326 27.21 -16.61 -5.62
N GLN A 327 27.93 -16.91 -6.72
CA GLN A 327 28.69 -18.15 -6.89
C GLN A 327 30.15 -17.98 -7.33
N ARG A 328 30.96 -17.21 -6.57
CA ARG A 328 32.44 -17.34 -6.62
C ARG A 328 33.08 -17.36 -5.22
N PRO A 329 33.67 -18.48 -4.79
CA PRO A 329 34.35 -18.55 -3.49
C PRO A 329 35.76 -17.96 -3.57
N GLY A 330 35.98 -16.88 -2.82
CA GLY A 330 37.29 -16.50 -2.27
C GLY A 330 38.34 -15.94 -3.23
N ASN A 331 38.65 -14.65 -3.07
CA ASN A 331 40.02 -14.25 -2.81
C ASN A 331 40.08 -12.96 -1.99
N ALA A 332 41.18 -12.75 -1.28
CA ALA A 332 41.34 -11.66 -0.32
C ALA A 332 42.34 -10.59 -0.79
N LEU A 333 42.42 -9.50 0.01
CA LEU A 333 43.48 -8.48 0.07
C LEU A 333 43.41 -7.28 -0.89
N LYS A 334 43.34 -6.09 -0.25
CA LYS A 334 43.88 -4.79 -0.69
C LYS A 334 43.09 -4.11 -1.83
N ARG A 335 42.93 -2.78 -1.84
CA ARG A 335 43.83 -1.73 -1.30
C ARG A 335 43.08 -0.40 -1.06
N LEU A 336 43.58 0.37 -0.09
CA LEU A 336 43.23 1.79 0.22
C LEU A 336 41.76 2.06 0.56
#